data_AF-A0A316U441-F1
#
_entry.id   AF-A0A316U441-F1
#
_cell.length_a   1.000
_cell.length_b   1.000
_cell.length_c   1.000
_cell.angle_alpha   90.00
_cell.angle_beta   90.00
_cell.angle_gamma   90.00
#
_symmetry.space_group_name_H-M   'P 1'
#
loop_
_entity.id
_entity.type
_entity.pdbx_description
1 polymer ?
#
loop_
_entity_poly.entity_id
_entity_poly.type
_entity_poly.pdbx_seq_one_letter_code
_entity_poly.pdbx_strand_id
1 'polypeptide(L)'
;MSSTKFALGAIASLASSLLLLASPAAAASTVTPTAPGPGEVFTAGGQCSTTWTPATGSSWKNMTIELMTGSNLAMVSLAKVATGLDGTSSSDTTYTFTCPDVTLYSAVYFYQYTHGNEKDPTWTTRFTIQSASGESVDPPESEWICRRSSRYSCWYYHHHWYWFGQRSHDCCW
;
A
#
# COMPACT_ATOMS: atom_id res chain seq x y z
N MET A 1 80.30 -20.45 12.71
CA MET A 1 79.28 -21.43 12.28
C MET A 1 77.96 -20.90 12.81
N SER A 2 77.11 -20.31 11.96
CA SER A 2 75.92 -20.96 11.38
C SER A 2 74.93 -21.35 12.49
N SER A 3 73.67 -20.93 12.57
CA SER A 3 72.75 -20.34 11.60
C SER A 3 71.59 -19.66 12.36
N THR A 4 71.02 -18.63 11.76
CA THR A 4 69.64 -18.13 11.94
C THR A 4 68.61 -19.27 11.92
N LYS A 5 67.43 -19.12 12.56
CA LYS A 5 66.12 -19.50 11.97
C LYS A 5 64.87 -19.24 12.87
N PHE A 6 63.93 -18.57 12.22
CA PHE A 6 62.45 -18.59 12.26
C PHE A 6 61.63 -18.07 13.46
N ALA A 7 60.91 -16.99 13.12
CA ALA A 7 59.73 -16.44 13.75
C ALA A 7 58.53 -17.40 13.75
N LEU A 8 57.61 -17.24 14.71
CA LEU A 8 56.18 -17.46 14.51
C LEU A 8 55.41 -16.42 15.34
N GLY A 9 54.82 -15.44 14.67
CA GLY A 9 53.88 -14.49 15.26
C GLY A 9 52.53 -15.17 15.48
N ALA A 10 52.02 -15.10 16.70
CA ALA A 10 50.64 -15.47 17.02
C ALA A 10 49.76 -14.22 16.85
N ILE A 11 49.14 -14.08 15.69
CA ILE A 11 48.01 -13.15 15.49
C ILE A 11 46.76 -13.83 16.06
N ALA A 12 46.37 -13.41 17.27
CA ALA A 12 45.09 -13.79 17.87
C ALA A 12 43.95 -13.22 17.01
N SER A 13 43.27 -14.09 16.27
CA SER A 13 42.08 -13.72 15.49
C SER A 13 40.89 -13.58 16.43
N LEU A 14 40.44 -12.35 16.68
CA LEU A 14 39.21 -12.05 17.40
C LEU A 14 38.01 -12.35 16.48
N ALA A 15 37.33 -13.47 16.71
CA ALA A 15 36.05 -13.76 16.07
C ALA A 15 34.98 -12.83 16.66
N SER A 16 34.61 -11.77 15.94
CA SER A 16 33.44 -10.94 16.28
C SER A 16 32.17 -11.68 15.86
N SER A 17 31.50 -12.30 16.83
CA SER A 17 30.13 -12.79 16.67
C SER A 17 29.17 -11.60 16.59
N LEU A 18 28.71 -11.26 15.40
CA LEU A 18 27.67 -10.26 15.18
C LEU A 18 26.32 -10.86 15.61
N LEU A 19 25.93 -10.67 16.88
CA LEU A 19 24.54 -10.93 17.29
C LEU A 19 23.65 -9.87 16.62
N LEU A 20 22.87 -10.28 15.62
CA LEU A 20 21.71 -9.49 15.19
C LEU A 20 20.72 -9.48 16.35
N LEU A 21 20.64 -8.37 17.08
CA LEU A 21 19.51 -8.13 17.97
C LEU A 21 18.27 -8.01 17.09
N ALA A 22 17.46 -9.06 17.06
CA ALA A 22 16.09 -8.97 16.62
C ALA A 22 15.36 -8.02 17.57
N SER A 23 15.14 -6.78 17.14
CA SER A 23 14.33 -5.82 17.87
C SER A 23 12.95 -6.43 18.12
N PRO A 24 12.47 -6.52 19.37
CA PRO A 24 11.11 -6.95 19.63
C PRO A 24 10.18 -5.93 18.96
N ALA A 25 9.37 -6.39 17.99
CA ALA A 25 8.33 -5.56 17.41
C ALA A 25 7.44 -5.08 18.57
N ALA A 26 7.41 -3.76 18.79
CA ALA A 26 6.53 -3.16 19.78
C ALA A 26 5.09 -3.59 19.44
N ALA A 27 4.44 -4.26 20.39
CA ALA A 27 3.06 -4.66 20.29
C ALA A 27 2.19 -3.44 19.93
N ALA A 28 1.61 -3.43 18.72
CA ALA A 28 0.70 -2.38 18.33
C ALA A 28 -0.58 -2.48 19.17
N SER A 29 -0.99 -1.37 19.79
CA SER A 29 -2.28 -1.29 20.51
C SER A 29 -3.48 -1.17 19.56
N THR A 30 -3.20 -1.00 18.27
CA THR A 30 -4.15 -0.84 17.18
C THR A 30 -3.90 -1.87 16.09
N VAL A 31 -4.93 -2.17 15.30
CA VAL A 31 -4.77 -2.94 14.07
C VAL A 31 -4.00 -2.08 13.07
N THR A 32 -3.00 -2.68 12.42
CA THR A 32 -2.19 -2.01 11.40
C THR A 32 -2.42 -2.67 10.05
N PRO A 33 -3.18 -2.06 9.13
CA PRO A 33 -3.34 -2.59 7.79
C PRO A 33 -2.00 -2.67 7.05
N THR A 34 -1.74 -3.77 6.35
CA THR A 34 -0.48 -4.04 5.65
C THR A 34 -0.66 -4.24 4.14
N ALA A 35 -1.84 -4.66 3.71
CA ALA A 35 -2.19 -4.80 2.30
C ALA A 35 -3.69 -4.49 2.09
N PRO A 36 -4.07 -3.91 0.94
CA PRO A 36 -3.25 -3.69 -0.24
C PRO A 36 -2.35 -2.44 -0.20
N GLY A 37 -1.28 -2.51 -1.00
CA GLY A 37 -0.24 -1.49 -1.15
C GLY A 37 -0.42 -0.59 -2.38
N PRO A 38 0.42 0.46 -2.54
CA PRO A 38 0.48 1.21 -3.79
C PRO A 38 0.89 0.32 -4.96
N GLY A 39 0.19 0.45 -6.09
CA GLY A 39 0.44 -0.36 -7.29
C GLY A 39 -0.22 -1.73 -7.28
N GLU A 40 -0.88 -2.11 -6.18
CA GLU A 40 -1.69 -3.32 -6.14
C GLU A 40 -3.01 -3.11 -6.93
N VAL A 41 -3.40 -4.13 -7.69
CA VAL A 41 -4.52 -4.07 -8.63
C VAL A 41 -5.45 -5.25 -8.40
N PHE A 42 -6.72 -4.96 -8.15
CA PHE A 42 -7.79 -5.94 -8.14
C PHE A 42 -8.73 -5.74 -9.32
N THR A 43 -9.31 -6.82 -9.82
CA THR A 43 -10.28 -6.78 -10.92
C THR A 43 -11.70 -6.76 -10.36
N ALA A 44 -12.55 -5.86 -10.84
CA ALA A 44 -13.98 -5.84 -10.51
C ALA A 44 -14.64 -7.21 -10.79
N GLY A 45 -15.46 -7.70 -9.86
CA GLY A 45 -16.03 -9.05 -9.91
C GLY A 45 -15.04 -10.20 -9.61
N GLY A 46 -13.75 -9.90 -9.51
CA GLY A 46 -12.71 -10.83 -9.05
C GLY A 46 -12.65 -10.93 -7.53
N GLN A 47 -11.52 -11.41 -7.01
CA GLN A 47 -11.29 -11.54 -5.57
C GLN A 47 -10.43 -10.38 -5.05
N CYS A 48 -11.00 -9.63 -4.13
CA CYS A 48 -10.33 -8.59 -3.36
C CYS A 48 -9.84 -9.20 -2.04
N SER A 49 -8.72 -8.70 -1.55
CA SER A 49 -8.19 -9.08 -0.25
C SER A 49 -7.73 -7.88 0.54
N THR A 50 -7.63 -8.06 1.85
CA THR A 50 -6.95 -7.11 2.73
C THR A 50 -6.32 -7.86 3.90
N THR A 51 -5.17 -7.36 4.36
CA THR A 51 -4.36 -7.99 5.41
C THR A 51 -3.93 -6.96 6.43
N TRP A 52 -3.80 -7.38 7.69
CA TRP A 52 -3.38 -6.52 8.79
C TRP A 52 -2.46 -7.23 9.78
N THR A 53 -1.75 -6.45 10.59
CA THR A 53 -1.10 -6.93 11.81
C THR A 53 -2.09 -6.84 12.98
N PRO A 54 -2.24 -7.89 13.79
CA PRO A 54 -3.18 -7.91 14.91
C PRO A 54 -2.89 -6.83 15.96
N ALA A 55 -3.95 -6.29 16.57
CA ALA A 55 -3.84 -5.47 17.76
C ALA A 55 -3.59 -6.33 19.00
N THR A 56 -2.94 -5.76 20.01
CA THR A 56 -2.68 -6.44 21.29
C THR A 56 -3.69 -6.11 22.40
N GLY A 57 -4.69 -5.26 22.14
CA GLY A 57 -5.74 -4.85 23.08
C GLY A 57 -7.15 -5.31 22.68
N SER A 58 -8.08 -5.39 23.65
CA SER A 58 -9.43 -5.95 23.44
C SER A 58 -10.40 -5.09 22.61
N SER A 59 -10.09 -3.82 22.38
CA SER A 59 -11.00 -2.90 21.67
C SER A 59 -11.29 -3.33 20.24
N TRP A 60 -10.38 -4.10 19.62
CA TRP A 60 -10.45 -4.55 18.22
C TRP A 60 -11.09 -5.93 18.02
N LYS A 61 -11.66 -6.53 19.07
CA LYS A 61 -12.38 -7.81 18.95
C LYS A 61 -13.66 -7.75 18.11
N ASN A 62 -14.16 -6.54 17.87
CA ASN A 62 -15.27 -6.26 16.97
C ASN A 62 -14.84 -5.18 15.97
N MET A 63 -14.07 -5.61 14.99
CA MET A 63 -13.53 -4.80 13.92
C MET A 63 -14.48 -4.78 12.72
N THR A 64 -14.58 -3.61 12.10
CA THR A 64 -15.29 -3.38 10.85
C THR A 64 -14.29 -2.95 9.78
N ILE A 65 -14.45 -3.47 8.57
CA ILE A 65 -13.68 -3.08 7.39
C ILE A 65 -14.65 -2.48 6.37
N GLU A 66 -14.31 -1.30 5.87
CA GLU A 66 -15.05 -0.59 4.82
C GLU A 66 -14.14 -0.32 3.63
N LEU A 67 -14.69 -0.45 2.42
CA LEU A 67 -14.07 0.01 1.19
C LEU A 67 -14.39 1.48 1.01
N MET A 68 -13.34 2.29 0.89
CA MET A 68 -13.42 3.74 0.77
C MET A 68 -12.88 4.21 -0.58
N THR A 69 -13.33 5.39 -0.99
CA THR A 69 -12.80 6.14 -2.13
C THR A 69 -12.76 7.64 -1.83
N GLY A 70 -12.35 8.45 -2.79
CA GLY A 70 -12.34 9.92 -2.68
C GLY A 70 -10.99 10.46 -2.20
N SER A 71 -10.90 11.78 -1.99
CA SER A 71 -9.65 12.44 -1.57
C SER A 71 -9.42 12.27 -0.06
N ASN A 72 -8.21 12.59 0.41
CA ASN A 72 -7.91 12.52 1.85
C ASN A 72 -8.78 13.45 2.71
N LEU A 73 -9.37 14.50 2.10
CA LEU A 73 -10.25 15.46 2.78
C LEU A 73 -11.74 15.14 2.60
N ALA A 74 -12.08 14.27 1.64
CA ALA A 74 -13.45 13.91 1.29
C ALA A 74 -13.51 12.41 0.97
N MET A 75 -13.31 11.61 2.02
CA MET A 75 -13.40 10.15 1.94
C MET A 75 -14.86 9.72 1.96
N VAL A 76 -15.20 8.76 1.09
CA VAL A 76 -16.57 8.25 0.94
C VAL A 76 -16.56 6.74 1.11
N SER A 77 -17.43 6.22 1.98
CA SER A 77 -17.66 4.77 2.13
C SER A 77 -18.48 4.27 0.94
N LEU A 78 -17.94 3.27 0.25
CA LEU A 78 -18.60 2.62 -0.89
C LEU A 78 -19.31 1.36 -0.47
N ALA A 79 -18.66 0.55 0.37
CA ALA A 79 -19.19 -0.73 0.79
C ALA A 79 -18.65 -1.14 2.16
N LYS A 80 -19.53 -1.75 2.93
CA LYS A 80 -19.16 -2.47 4.15
C LYS A 80 -18.64 -3.86 3.77
N VAL A 81 -17.33 -4.05 3.90
CA VAL A 81 -16.62 -5.28 3.48
C VAL A 81 -16.82 -6.39 4.50
N ALA A 82 -16.64 -6.07 5.79
CA ALA A 82 -16.82 -7.03 6.87
C ALA A 82 -17.17 -6.33 8.19
N THR A 83 -17.85 -7.05 9.08
CA THR A 83 -18.15 -6.62 10.45
C THR A 83 -17.99 -7.79 11.41
N GLY A 84 -17.64 -7.51 12.67
CA GLY A 84 -17.54 -8.55 13.69
C GLY A 84 -16.26 -9.37 13.60
N LEU A 85 -15.24 -8.88 12.93
CA LEU A 85 -13.94 -9.55 12.86
C LEU A 85 -13.16 -9.35 14.16
N ASP A 86 -12.45 -10.38 14.61
CA ASP A 86 -11.52 -10.26 15.73
C ASP A 86 -10.16 -9.77 15.21
N GLY A 87 -9.95 -8.45 15.21
CA GLY A 87 -8.69 -7.82 14.82
C GLY A 87 -7.51 -8.09 15.76
N THR A 88 -7.73 -8.82 16.86
CA THR A 88 -6.68 -9.25 17.80
C THR A 88 -6.18 -10.66 17.54
N SER A 89 -6.90 -11.42 16.70
CA SER A 89 -6.54 -12.79 16.35
C SER A 89 -5.29 -12.81 15.47
N SER A 90 -4.28 -13.60 15.85
CA SER A 90 -3.10 -13.85 15.04
C SER A 90 -3.28 -14.97 14.02
N SER A 91 -4.36 -15.76 14.10
CA SER A 91 -4.68 -16.81 13.12
C SER A 91 -5.43 -16.28 11.90
N ASP A 92 -6.13 -15.15 12.03
CA ASP A 92 -7.05 -14.63 11.03
C ASP A 92 -6.72 -13.17 10.73
N THR A 93 -5.69 -12.96 9.91
CA THR A 93 -5.14 -11.63 9.59
C THR A 93 -5.42 -11.20 8.16
N THR A 94 -6.18 -11.98 7.40
CA THR A 94 -6.53 -11.69 6.01
C THR A 94 -8.00 -11.95 5.78
N TYR A 95 -8.66 -11.01 5.10
CA TYR A 95 -10.05 -11.14 4.67
C TYR A 95 -10.12 -11.08 3.15
N THR A 96 -10.94 -11.95 2.55
CA THR A 96 -11.15 -12.00 1.10
C THR A 96 -12.65 -11.91 0.79
N PHE A 97 -12.98 -11.22 -0.30
CA PHE A 97 -14.35 -11.01 -0.74
C PHE A 97 -14.38 -10.74 -2.25
N THR A 98 -15.57 -10.73 -2.84
CA THR A 98 -15.73 -10.37 -4.26
C THR A 98 -15.60 -8.86 -4.42
N CYS A 99 -14.70 -8.42 -5.29
CA CYS A 99 -14.54 -7.00 -5.59
C CYS A 99 -15.84 -6.42 -6.17
N PRO A 100 -16.35 -5.29 -5.64
CA PRO A 100 -17.54 -4.67 -6.19
C PRO A 100 -17.26 -4.12 -7.59
N ASP A 101 -18.32 -3.96 -8.35
CA ASP A 101 -18.26 -3.10 -9.52
C ASP A 101 -18.27 -1.64 -9.07
N VAL A 102 -17.41 -0.82 -9.67
CA VAL A 102 -17.15 0.57 -9.24
C VAL A 102 -17.28 1.52 -10.40
N THR A 103 -17.66 2.77 -10.12
CA THR A 103 -17.90 3.77 -11.17
C THR A 103 -16.63 4.34 -11.79
N LEU A 104 -15.48 4.23 -11.10
CA LEU A 104 -14.20 4.76 -11.55
C LEU A 104 -13.10 3.71 -11.39
N TYR A 105 -12.65 3.10 -12.47
CA TYR A 105 -11.56 2.13 -12.40
C TYR A 105 -10.21 2.85 -12.30
N SER A 106 -9.70 3.06 -11.09
CA SER A 106 -8.50 3.86 -10.83
C SER A 106 -7.86 3.54 -9.47
N ALA A 107 -6.65 4.04 -9.24
CA ALA A 107 -5.88 3.89 -8.01
C ALA A 107 -6.37 4.81 -6.87
N VAL A 108 -7.66 4.79 -6.57
CA VAL A 108 -8.32 5.70 -5.62
C VAL A 108 -8.94 5.00 -4.42
N TYR A 109 -8.90 3.66 -4.38
CA TYR A 109 -9.55 2.86 -3.35
C TYR A 109 -8.62 2.57 -2.19
N PHE A 110 -9.16 2.47 -0.99
CA PHE A 110 -8.42 2.10 0.21
C PHE A 110 -9.40 1.48 1.21
N TYR A 111 -8.92 0.62 2.10
CA TYR A 111 -9.74 0.10 3.17
C TYR A 111 -9.60 0.96 4.42
N GLN A 112 -10.71 1.14 5.11
CA GLN A 112 -10.76 1.70 6.45
C GLN A 112 -11.14 0.61 7.44
N TYR A 113 -10.38 0.55 8.52
CA TYR A 113 -10.55 -0.36 9.63
C TYR A 113 -10.99 0.46 10.83
N THR A 114 -12.04 0.04 11.51
CA THR A 114 -12.53 0.70 12.72
C THR A 114 -12.94 -0.31 13.78
N HIS A 115 -13.09 0.16 15.02
CA HIS A 115 -13.69 -0.63 16.09
C HIS A 115 -14.75 0.16 16.86
N GLY A 116 -15.58 -0.53 17.63
CA GLY A 116 -16.45 0.10 18.63
C GLY A 116 -17.34 1.25 18.11
N ASN A 117 -18.07 1.01 17.02
CA ASN A 117 -18.87 2.00 16.27
C ASN A 117 -18.00 3.09 15.61
N GLU A 118 -17.17 2.69 14.63
CA GLU A 118 -16.42 3.61 13.76
C GLU A 118 -15.35 4.46 14.45
N LYS A 119 -14.80 3.98 15.57
CA LYS A 119 -13.73 4.66 16.30
C LYS A 119 -12.35 4.26 15.83
N ASP A 120 -11.40 5.18 16.06
CA ASP A 120 -9.96 5.06 15.84
C ASP A 120 -9.62 4.42 14.48
N PRO A 121 -10.00 5.09 13.39
CA PRO A 121 -9.84 4.53 12.07
C PRO A 121 -8.35 4.35 11.72
N THR A 122 -8.03 3.23 11.08
CA THR A 122 -6.76 2.97 10.41
C THR A 122 -7.01 2.58 8.96
N TRP A 123 -6.05 2.82 8.08
CA TRP A 123 -6.27 2.68 6.64
C TRP A 123 -5.14 1.94 5.95
N THR A 124 -5.48 1.28 4.85
CA THR A 124 -4.48 0.87 3.87
C THR A 124 -4.04 2.07 3.04
N THR A 125 -2.95 1.91 2.31
CA THR A 125 -2.65 2.80 1.19
C THR A 125 -3.65 2.62 0.05
N ARG A 126 -3.59 3.52 -0.93
CA ARG A 126 -4.44 3.45 -2.11
C ARG A 126 -4.02 2.31 -3.05
N PHE A 127 -5.02 1.65 -3.62
CA PHE A 127 -4.88 0.57 -4.60
C PHE A 127 -5.87 0.77 -5.76
N THR A 128 -5.67 0.00 -6.82
CA THR A 128 -6.49 0.06 -8.03
C THR A 128 -7.57 -1.02 -8.01
N ILE A 129 -8.80 -0.63 -8.33
CA ILE A 129 -9.81 -1.56 -8.84
C ILE A 129 -9.93 -1.28 -10.33
N GLN A 130 -9.57 -2.25 -11.17
CA GLN A 130 -9.69 -2.19 -12.63
C GLN A 130 -11.00 -2.83 -13.10
N SER A 131 -11.40 -2.51 -14.33
CA SER A 131 -12.58 -3.14 -14.95
C SER A 131 -12.41 -4.65 -15.09
N ALA A 132 -13.50 -5.36 -15.34
CA ALA A 132 -13.45 -6.80 -15.65
C ALA A 132 -12.59 -7.14 -16.89
N SER A 133 -12.38 -6.18 -17.80
CA SER A 133 -11.49 -6.31 -18.97
C SER A 133 -10.04 -5.94 -18.70
N GLY A 134 -9.71 -5.48 -17.48
CA GLY A 134 -8.36 -5.08 -17.09
C GLY A 134 -8.02 -3.60 -17.38
N GLU A 135 -9.02 -2.77 -17.64
CA GLU A 135 -8.83 -1.36 -17.93
C GLU A 135 -8.89 -0.50 -16.66
N SER A 136 -8.04 0.53 -16.60
CA SER A 136 -8.08 1.57 -15.58
C SER A 136 -7.63 2.92 -16.15
N VAL A 137 -8.00 4.00 -15.46
CA VAL A 137 -7.61 5.37 -15.79
C VAL A 137 -6.82 5.98 -14.65
N ASP A 138 -6.03 7.00 -14.97
CA ASP A 138 -5.29 7.76 -13.96
C ASP A 138 -6.25 8.42 -12.96
N PRO A 139 -5.86 8.49 -11.66
CA PRO A 139 -6.64 9.21 -10.66
C PRO A 139 -6.91 10.67 -11.10
N PRO A 140 -8.11 11.21 -10.90
CA PRO A 140 -8.42 12.60 -11.28
C PRO A 140 -7.48 13.66 -10.69
N GLU A 141 -6.86 13.36 -9.53
CA GLU A 141 -5.93 14.26 -8.84
C GLU A 141 -4.43 13.95 -9.14
N SER A 142 -4.10 12.89 -9.89
CA SER A 142 -2.70 12.57 -10.21
C SER A 142 -2.13 13.40 -11.37
N GLU A 143 -2.99 14.06 -12.16
CA GLU A 143 -2.54 15.00 -13.20
C GLU A 143 -1.67 16.13 -12.62
N TRP A 144 -1.82 16.49 -11.34
CA TRP A 144 -1.04 17.55 -10.71
C TRP A 144 0.40 17.17 -10.35
N ILE A 145 0.74 15.86 -10.35
CA ILE A 145 2.09 15.38 -9.95
C ILE A 145 3.02 15.22 -11.16
N CYS A 146 2.50 14.94 -12.37
CA CYS A 146 3.30 14.88 -13.60
C CYS A 146 3.18 16.15 -14.48
N ARG A 147 2.53 17.22 -14.01
CA ARG A 147 2.27 18.43 -14.83
C ARG A 147 2.98 19.70 -14.31
N ARG A 148 4.08 19.54 -13.57
CA ARG A 148 4.94 20.67 -13.18
C ARG A 148 6.30 20.73 -13.88
N SER A 149 6.51 19.94 -14.95
CA SER A 149 7.70 20.07 -15.81
C SER A 149 7.46 19.90 -17.32
N SER A 150 6.22 19.97 -17.82
CA SER A 150 6.01 19.97 -19.27
C SER A 150 5.22 21.18 -19.72
N ARG A 151 5.87 21.95 -20.59
CA ARG A 151 5.43 23.21 -21.17
C ARG A 151 4.30 23.02 -22.22
N TYR A 152 3.45 22.01 -22.06
CA TYR A 152 2.45 21.63 -23.04
C TYR A 152 1.18 21.15 -22.37
N SER A 153 0.16 22.00 -22.40
CA SER A 153 -1.21 21.68 -22.01
C SER A 153 -1.93 21.06 -23.21
N CYS A 154 -2.38 19.81 -23.10
CA CYS A 154 -3.47 19.34 -23.94
C CYS A 154 -4.78 19.85 -23.33
N TRP A 155 -5.55 20.62 -24.11
CA TRP A 155 -6.88 21.11 -23.72
C TRP A 155 -7.92 20.44 -24.61
N TYR A 156 -8.92 19.80 -24.00
CA TYR A 156 -10.11 19.36 -24.70
C TYR A 156 -11.14 20.49 -24.68
N TYR A 157 -11.33 21.17 -25.81
CA TYR A 157 -12.44 22.11 -26.00
C TYR A 157 -13.02 21.90 -27.39
N HIS A 158 -14.31 21.49 -27.43
CA HIS A 158 -15.15 21.43 -28.63
C HIS A 158 -14.54 20.78 -29.89
N HIS A 159 -14.56 19.44 -29.93
CA HIS A 159 -14.62 18.60 -31.14
C HIS A 159 -13.58 18.79 -32.27
N HIS A 160 -12.45 19.48 -32.08
CA HIS A 160 -11.40 19.58 -33.12
C HIS A 160 -10.00 19.34 -32.54
N TRP A 161 -9.25 18.44 -33.17
CA TRP A 161 -7.84 18.16 -32.86
C TRP A 161 -6.95 19.19 -33.54
N TYR A 162 -6.04 19.84 -32.79
CA TYR A 162 -4.96 20.65 -33.36
C TYR A 162 -3.60 20.11 -32.92
N TRP A 163 -2.71 19.88 -33.90
CA TRP A 163 -1.32 19.45 -33.68
C TRP A 163 -0.37 20.65 -33.79
N PHE A 164 0.50 20.83 -32.79
CA PHE A 164 1.74 21.62 -32.94
C PHE A 164 2.87 21.02 -32.08
N GLY A 165 4.01 20.69 -32.72
CA GLY A 165 5.34 20.73 -32.09
C GLY A 165 5.95 19.46 -31.48
N GLN A 166 6.71 18.73 -32.33
CA GLN A 166 7.98 18.00 -32.17
C GLN A 166 8.36 17.11 -30.95
N ARG A 167 8.84 15.91 -31.31
CA ARG A 167 9.50 14.83 -30.54
C ARG A 167 10.61 15.27 -29.57
N SER A 168 10.55 14.70 -28.37
CA SER A 168 11.67 14.02 -27.67
C SER A 168 11.06 13.20 -26.52
N HIS A 169 11.01 11.87 -26.63
CA HIS A 169 11.78 10.95 -25.78
C HIS A 169 12.26 11.53 -24.43
N ASP A 170 11.92 10.78 -23.38
CA ASP A 170 12.33 10.90 -21.97
C ASP A 170 11.41 11.72 -21.08
N CYS A 171 10.76 11.04 -20.12
CA CYS A 171 10.61 11.42 -18.70
C CYS A 171 9.69 10.42 -17.98
N CYS A 172 10.24 9.30 -17.48
CA CYS A 172 9.73 8.58 -16.31
C CYS A 172 10.91 7.79 -15.70
N TRP A 173 11.34 8.20 -14.50
CA TRP A 173 11.94 7.32 -13.48
C TRP A 173 11.01 7.37 -12.28
#